data_AF-A0A821FD48-F1
#
_entry.id   AF-A0A821FD48-F1
#
_cell.length_a   1.000
_cell.length_b   1.000
_cell.length_c   1.000
_cell.angle_alpha   90.00
_cell.angle_beta   90.00
_cell.angle_gamma   90.00
#
_symmetry.space_group_name_H-M   'P 1'
#
loop_
_entity.id
_entity.type
_entity.pdbx_description
1 polymer ?
#
loop_
_entity_poly.entity_id
_entity_poly.type
_entity_poly.pdbx_seq_one_letter_code
_entity_poly.pdbx_strand_id
1 'polypeptide(L)'
;MDPNEYSNRLSTEFISLVEKINTLSNRTCSSEQPFLGALEQWRIESQQTLDSFCNEKRQTFINSRLEELNRLPTNVEELACVQDVTQQNMISIKTSIDRIEQDINKIQFNFRPLLIDEHLIVRRSQDLLPFPPSSQAIELTDSSYAVLTGNKQHLLVHREPTLCLLDRQLTIIKETSWLLDNISDICWSSVLNRFIVINSQYVFILDERTMVLEQCLTSDTVNWIRGTCSDTKLYLSTEGIGSSIFEYTLMPSIVLLKEWKSPVTCAHNEWIEDLKFHNDFLGLVI
;
A
#
# COMPACT_ATOMS: atom_id res chain seq x y z
N MET A 1 16.92 37.24 51.45
CA MET A 1 15.73 37.25 50.59
C MET A 1 14.53 37.18 51.48
N ASP A 2 13.66 38.18 51.40
CA ASP A 2 12.49 38.31 52.26
C ASP A 2 11.47 37.22 51.90
N PRO A 3 10.97 36.39 52.84
CA PRO A 3 10.03 35.30 52.55
C PRO A 3 8.77 35.74 51.78
N ASN A 4 8.34 36.99 51.99
CA ASN A 4 7.22 37.60 51.29
C ASN A 4 7.50 37.84 49.80
N GLU A 5 8.75 38.11 49.43
CA GLU A 5 9.16 38.40 48.06
C GLU A 5 9.23 37.12 47.21
N TYR A 6 9.63 36.00 47.84
CA TYR A 6 9.63 34.67 47.21
C TYR A 6 8.19 34.13 47.02
N SER A 7 7.32 34.31 48.03
CA SER A 7 5.91 33.92 47.95
C SER A 7 5.15 34.69 46.85
N ASN A 8 5.43 35.99 46.68
CA ASN A 8 4.83 36.82 45.63
C ASN A 8 5.31 36.45 44.21
N ARG A 9 6.57 36.01 44.06
CA ARG A 9 7.07 35.51 42.77
C ARG A 9 6.40 34.20 42.36
N LEU A 10 6.30 33.25 43.29
CA LEU A 10 5.64 31.96 43.02
C LEU A 10 4.15 32.10 42.68
N SER A 11 3.45 33.02 43.37
CA SER A 11 2.05 33.30 43.07
C SER A 11 1.86 34.00 41.72
N THR A 12 2.80 34.87 41.30
CA THR A 12 2.79 35.50 39.98
C THR A 12 3.06 34.47 38.86
N GLU A 13 4.03 33.57 39.06
CA GLU A 13 4.31 32.48 38.12
C GLU A 13 3.14 31.51 37.99
N PHE A 14 2.48 31.17 39.12
CA PHE A 14 1.31 30.32 39.12
C PHE A 14 0.14 30.93 38.34
N ILE A 15 -0.14 32.23 38.54
CA ILE A 15 -1.19 32.94 37.79
C ILE A 15 -0.88 32.95 36.29
N SER A 16 0.37 33.21 35.91
CA SER A 16 0.80 33.19 34.51
C SER A 16 0.63 31.80 33.86
N LEU A 17 0.92 30.72 34.60
CA LEU A 17 0.70 29.35 34.12
C LEU A 17 -0.78 29.03 33.95
N VAL A 18 -1.65 29.46 34.87
CA VAL A 18 -3.10 29.29 34.77
C VAL A 18 -3.66 30.04 33.56
N GLU A 19 -3.22 31.28 33.31
CA GLU A 19 -3.62 32.03 32.12
C GLU A 19 -3.16 31.35 30.82
N LYS A 20 -1.95 30.79 30.82
CA LYS A 20 -1.41 30.05 29.68
C LYS A 20 -2.19 28.77 29.41
N ILE A 21 -2.58 28.03 30.45
CA ILE A 21 -3.44 26.83 30.34
C ILE A 21 -4.81 27.21 29.78
N ASN A 22 -5.43 28.28 30.29
CA ASN A 22 -6.74 28.74 29.79
C ASN A 22 -6.67 29.20 28.33
N THR A 23 -5.60 29.89 27.96
CA THR A 23 -5.35 30.32 26.57
C THR A 23 -5.16 29.13 25.64
N LEU A 24 -4.41 28.11 26.08
CA LEU A 24 -4.22 26.88 25.31
C LEU A 24 -5.54 26.11 25.19
N SER A 25 -6.28 25.93 26.28
CA SER A 25 -7.59 25.25 26.27
C SER A 25 -8.58 25.91 25.31
N ASN A 26 -8.66 27.24 25.30
CA ASN A 26 -9.52 27.97 24.37
C ASN A 26 -9.06 27.83 22.92
N ARG A 27 -7.75 27.77 22.67
CA ARG A 27 -7.20 27.51 21.32
C ARG A 27 -7.49 26.09 20.85
N THR A 28 -7.39 25.11 21.72
CA THR A 28 -7.71 23.71 21.40
C THR A 28 -9.18 23.57 21.03
N CYS A 29 -10.11 24.11 21.84
CA CYS A 29 -11.54 24.08 21.53
C CYS A 29 -11.92 24.86 20.26
N SER A 30 -11.24 25.96 19.94
CA SER A 30 -11.50 26.72 18.71
C SER A 30 -10.87 26.11 17.45
N SER A 31 -9.86 25.25 17.59
CA SER A 31 -9.19 24.56 16.49
C SER A 31 -9.88 23.28 16.01
N GLU A 32 -10.79 22.72 16.81
CA GLU A 32 -11.52 21.49 16.47
C GLU A 32 -12.52 21.69 15.31
N GLN A 33 -13.23 22.82 15.29
CA GLN A 33 -14.27 23.09 14.29
C GLN A 33 -13.73 23.19 12.85
N PRO A 34 -12.63 23.93 12.59
CA PRO A 34 -12.03 23.95 11.25
C PRO A 34 -11.51 22.58 10.80
N PHE A 35 -10.92 21.80 11.72
CA PHE A 35 -10.42 20.45 11.40
C PHE A 35 -11.56 19.50 11.04
N LEU A 36 -12.63 19.46 11.85
CA LEU A 36 -13.80 18.62 11.56
C LEU A 36 -14.48 19.05 10.25
N GLY A 37 -14.55 20.35 9.97
CA GLY A 37 -15.04 20.86 8.70
C GLY A 37 -14.20 20.40 7.51
N ALA A 38 -12.87 20.47 7.61
CA ALA A 38 -11.96 19.99 6.57
C ALA A 38 -12.05 18.48 6.37
N LEU A 39 -12.16 17.71 7.46
CA LEU A 39 -12.31 16.25 7.40
C LEU A 39 -13.63 15.84 6.73
N GLU A 40 -14.73 16.52 7.07
CA GLU A 40 -16.04 16.26 6.46
C GLU A 40 -16.03 16.66 4.97
N GLN A 41 -15.39 17.77 4.62
CA GLN A 41 -15.21 18.18 3.24
C GLN A 41 -14.42 17.14 2.44
N TRP A 42 -13.31 16.64 3.00
CA TRP A 42 -12.52 15.57 2.39
C TRP A 42 -13.34 14.28 2.21
N ARG A 43 -14.18 13.91 3.19
CA ARG A 43 -15.08 12.76 3.12
C ARG A 43 -16.06 12.90 1.95
N ILE A 44 -16.68 14.07 1.81
CA ILE A 44 -17.64 14.37 0.73
C ILE A 44 -16.95 14.32 -0.64
N GLU A 45 -15.79 14.97 -0.79
CA GLU A 45 -15.02 14.98 -2.03
C GLU A 45 -14.59 13.57 -2.45
N SER A 46 -14.06 12.80 -1.51
CA SER A 46 -13.65 11.41 -1.77
C SER A 46 -14.82 10.55 -2.24
N GLN A 47 -15.99 10.71 -1.61
CA GLN A 47 -17.20 9.98 -2.01
C GLN A 47 -17.67 10.39 -3.42
N GLN A 48 -17.63 11.69 -3.75
CA GLN A 48 -17.97 12.18 -5.09
C GLN A 48 -17.01 11.65 -6.16
N THR A 49 -15.71 11.60 -5.87
CA THR A 49 -14.71 11.03 -6.78
C THR A 49 -14.96 9.55 -7.02
N LEU A 50 -15.24 8.78 -5.98
CA LEU A 50 -15.59 7.35 -6.09
C LEU A 50 -16.85 7.15 -6.93
N ASP A 51 -17.90 7.91 -6.65
CA ASP A 51 -19.15 7.84 -7.40
C ASP A 51 -18.94 8.20 -8.88
N SER A 52 -18.15 9.23 -9.15
CA SER A 52 -17.80 9.64 -10.52
C SER A 52 -17.04 8.53 -11.26
N PHE A 53 -16.03 7.94 -10.63
CA PHE A 53 -15.27 6.83 -11.20
C PHE A 53 -16.14 5.60 -11.47
N CYS A 54 -17.00 5.21 -10.50
CA CYS A 54 -17.91 4.09 -10.66
C CYS A 54 -18.89 4.31 -11.82
N ASN A 55 -19.42 5.53 -11.93
CA ASN A 55 -20.31 5.91 -13.02
C ASN A 55 -19.60 5.91 -14.37
N GLU A 56 -18.37 6.43 -14.45
CA GLU A 56 -17.56 6.40 -15.66
C GLU A 56 -17.33 4.94 -16.12
N LYS A 57 -16.82 4.07 -15.24
CA LYS A 57 -16.57 2.66 -15.58
C LYS A 57 -17.85 1.94 -15.99
N ARG A 58 -18.98 2.22 -15.32
CA ARG A 58 -20.29 1.70 -15.70
C ARG A 58 -20.68 2.14 -17.10
N GLN A 59 -20.51 3.42 -17.44
CA GLN A 59 -20.84 3.93 -18.77
C GLN A 59 -19.92 3.38 -19.85
N THR A 60 -18.61 3.30 -19.60
CA THR A 60 -17.66 2.66 -20.52
C THR A 60 -18.07 1.22 -20.82
N PHE A 61 -18.44 0.46 -19.79
CA PHE A 61 -18.91 -0.90 -19.96
C PHE A 61 -20.19 -0.95 -20.81
N ILE A 62 -21.22 -0.16 -20.47
CA ILE A 62 -22.48 -0.10 -21.22
C ILE A 62 -22.22 0.27 -22.68
N ASN A 63 -21.43 1.31 -22.95
CA ASN A 63 -21.13 1.78 -24.29
C ASN A 63 -20.39 0.72 -25.10
N SER A 64 -19.38 0.06 -24.52
CA SER A 64 -18.65 -1.02 -25.22
C SER A 64 -19.58 -2.16 -25.64
N ARG A 65 -20.58 -2.52 -24.81
CA ARG A 65 -21.55 -3.57 -25.12
C ARG A 65 -22.60 -3.12 -26.11
N LEU A 66 -23.07 -1.88 -26.02
CA LEU A 66 -23.95 -1.29 -27.01
C LEU A 66 -23.26 -1.22 -28.39
N GLU A 67 -21.98 -0.89 -28.45
CA GLU A 67 -21.21 -0.91 -29.70
C GLU A 67 -21.11 -2.33 -30.29
N GLU A 68 -20.79 -3.35 -29.48
CA GLU A 68 -20.78 -4.75 -29.95
C GLU A 68 -22.16 -5.19 -30.45
N LEU A 69 -23.22 -4.82 -29.74
CA LEU A 69 -24.59 -5.18 -30.10
C LEU A 69 -25.07 -4.45 -31.36
N ASN A 70 -24.69 -3.18 -31.53
CA ASN A 70 -25.01 -2.38 -32.71
C ASN A 70 -24.24 -2.83 -33.97
N ARG A 71 -23.11 -3.53 -33.83
CA ARG A 71 -22.41 -4.14 -34.97
C ARG A 71 -23.15 -5.34 -35.55
N LEU A 72 -23.99 -6.02 -34.76
CA LEU A 72 -24.72 -7.21 -35.22
C LEU A 72 -25.76 -6.87 -36.32
N PRO A 73 -26.65 -5.86 -36.17
CA PRO A 73 -27.55 -5.44 -37.23
C PRO A 73 -26.83 -5.03 -38.51
N THR A 74 -25.75 -4.24 -38.40
CA THR A 74 -24.96 -3.83 -39.56
C THR A 74 -24.37 -5.02 -40.31
N ASN A 75 -23.82 -6.00 -39.59
CA ASN A 75 -23.32 -7.23 -40.20
C ASN A 75 -24.43 -8.05 -40.86
N VAL A 76 -25.64 -8.07 -40.28
CA VAL A 76 -26.81 -8.78 -40.84
C VAL A 76 -27.35 -8.06 -42.08
N GLU A 77 -27.41 -6.73 -42.08
CA GLU A 77 -27.84 -5.91 -43.22
C GLU A 77 -26.85 -6.00 -44.39
N GLU A 78 -25.54 -5.95 -44.10
CA GLU A 78 -24.49 -6.17 -45.10
C GLU A 78 -24.59 -7.56 -45.73
N LEU A 79 -24.90 -8.58 -44.94
CA LEU A 79 -25.11 -9.94 -45.43
C LEU A 79 -26.42 -10.11 -46.20
N ALA A 80 -27.47 -9.32 -45.89
CA ALA A 80 -28.72 -9.33 -46.64
C ALA A 80 -28.58 -8.68 -48.03
N CYS A 81 -27.59 -7.80 -48.22
CA CYS A 81 -27.26 -7.20 -49.52
C CYS A 81 -26.39 -8.09 -50.42
N VAL A 82 -25.79 -9.17 -49.89
CA VAL A 82 -24.97 -10.12 -50.65
C VAL A 82 -25.83 -11.30 -51.13
N GLN A 83 -25.87 -11.55 -52.44
CA GLN A 83 -26.71 -12.62 -53.03
C GLN A 83 -26.31 -14.04 -52.63
N ASP A 84 -25.07 -14.26 -52.18
CA ASP A 84 -24.55 -15.56 -51.73
C ASP A 84 -24.12 -15.52 -50.26
N VAL A 85 -25.09 -15.66 -49.36
CA VAL A 85 -24.82 -15.86 -47.92
C VAL A 85 -24.17 -17.24 -47.74
N THR A 86 -22.89 -17.27 -47.39
CA THR A 86 -22.16 -18.54 -47.16
C THR A 86 -22.48 -19.12 -45.78
N GLN A 87 -22.33 -20.44 -45.63
CA GLN A 87 -22.47 -21.13 -44.36
C GLN A 87 -21.49 -20.60 -43.29
N GLN A 88 -20.31 -20.12 -43.70
CA GLN A 88 -19.34 -19.45 -42.84
C GLN A 88 -19.85 -18.13 -42.26
N ASN A 89 -20.64 -17.35 -43.03
CA ASN A 89 -21.22 -16.11 -42.54
C ASN A 89 -22.24 -16.36 -41.42
N MET A 90 -23.09 -17.39 -41.57
CA MET A 90 -24.02 -17.81 -40.52
C MET A 90 -23.31 -18.32 -39.26
N ILE A 91 -22.24 -19.11 -39.42
CA ILE A 91 -21.43 -19.60 -38.29
C ILE A 91 -20.78 -18.42 -37.55
N SER A 92 -20.28 -17.41 -38.27
CA SER A 92 -19.66 -16.22 -37.67
C SER A 92 -20.65 -15.41 -36.82
N ILE A 93 -21.85 -15.14 -37.35
CA ILE A 93 -22.89 -14.43 -36.59
C ILE A 93 -23.31 -15.24 -35.37
N LYS A 94 -23.56 -16.54 -35.53
CA LYS A 94 -23.98 -17.41 -34.43
C LYS A 94 -22.92 -17.46 -33.32
N THR A 95 -21.65 -17.59 -33.69
CA THR A 95 -20.52 -17.55 -32.74
C THR A 95 -20.45 -16.20 -32.02
N SER A 96 -20.75 -15.11 -32.70
CA SER A 96 -20.77 -13.76 -32.10
C SER A 96 -21.91 -13.61 -31.09
N ILE A 97 -23.10 -14.11 -31.41
CA ILE A 97 -24.26 -14.14 -30.50
C ILE A 97 -23.96 -15.02 -29.28
N ASP A 98 -23.49 -16.26 -29.49
CA ASP A 98 -23.18 -17.19 -28.41
C ASP A 98 -22.11 -16.62 -27.47
N ARG A 99 -21.12 -15.90 -28.02
CA ARG A 99 -20.10 -15.19 -27.24
C ARG A 99 -20.69 -14.06 -26.40
N ILE A 100 -21.58 -13.24 -26.97
CA ILE A 100 -22.25 -12.16 -26.24
C ILE A 100 -23.13 -12.73 -25.11
N GLU A 101 -23.87 -13.81 -25.37
CA GLU A 101 -24.68 -14.49 -24.34
C GLU A 101 -23.82 -15.06 -23.21
N GLN A 102 -22.69 -15.69 -23.54
CA GLN A 102 -21.74 -16.18 -22.53
C GLN A 102 -21.14 -15.04 -21.71
N ASP A 103 -20.79 -13.93 -22.35
CA ASP A 103 -20.25 -12.75 -21.66
C ASP A 103 -21.27 -12.14 -20.71
N ILE A 104 -22.55 -12.04 -21.11
CA ILE A 104 -23.66 -11.58 -20.26
C ILE A 104 -23.85 -12.50 -19.05
N ASN A 105 -23.83 -13.81 -19.27
CA ASN A 105 -24.03 -14.80 -18.22
C ASN A 105 -22.83 -14.90 -17.24
N LYS A 106 -21.64 -14.43 -17.64
CA LYS A 106 -20.45 -14.37 -16.79
C LYS A 106 -20.41 -13.14 -15.88
N ILE A 107 -21.37 -12.22 -15.99
CA ILE A 107 -21.43 -11.02 -15.16
C ILE A 107 -21.99 -11.37 -13.77
N GLN A 108 -21.22 -12.11 -12.98
CA GLN A 108 -21.37 -12.13 -11.53
C GLN A 108 -20.30 -11.23 -10.94
N PHE A 109 -20.67 -9.98 -10.66
CA PHE A 109 -19.82 -9.12 -9.85
C PHE A 109 -19.97 -9.51 -8.37
N ASN A 110 -19.03 -10.31 -7.89
CA ASN A 110 -18.87 -10.51 -6.45
C ASN A 110 -18.13 -9.29 -5.87
N PHE A 111 -18.88 -8.23 -5.60
CA PHE A 111 -18.37 -7.12 -4.80
C PHE A 111 -18.27 -7.58 -3.35
N ARG A 112 -17.05 -7.89 -2.90
CA ARG A 112 -16.77 -8.04 -1.48
C ARG A 112 -16.54 -6.64 -0.90
N PRO A 113 -17.11 -6.32 0.28
CA PRO A 113 -16.87 -5.04 0.92
C PRO A 113 -15.36 -4.86 1.12
N LEU A 114 -14.85 -3.69 0.75
CA LEU A 114 -13.47 -3.29 1.05
C LEU A 114 -13.38 -3.03 2.56
N LEU A 115 -13.02 -4.05 3.31
CA LEU A 115 -12.61 -3.89 4.71
C LEU A 115 -11.18 -3.36 4.69
N ILE A 116 -11.03 -2.05 4.69
CA ILE A 116 -9.72 -1.41 4.88
C ILE A 116 -9.35 -1.66 6.34
N ASP A 117 -8.47 -2.62 6.57
CA ASP A 117 -7.78 -2.72 7.86
C ASP A 117 -6.98 -1.44 8.07
N GLU A 118 -7.11 -0.82 9.25
CA GLU A 118 -6.35 0.35 9.65
C GLU A 118 -4.84 0.13 9.55
N HIS A 119 -4.39 -1.14 9.62
CA HIS A 119 -2.99 -1.54 9.46
C HIS A 119 -2.49 -1.53 7.99
N LEU A 120 -3.38 -1.37 7.00
CA LEU A 120 -3.02 -1.24 5.57
C LEU A 120 -2.76 0.21 5.14
N ILE A 121 -3.09 1.20 5.98
CA ILE A 121 -2.93 2.61 5.65
C ILE A 121 -1.50 3.05 5.99
N VAL A 122 -0.62 3.09 4.99
CA VAL A 122 0.70 3.70 5.13
C VAL A 122 0.56 5.22 4.96
N ARG A 123 0.69 5.95 6.07
CA ARG A 123 0.60 7.41 6.08
C ARG A 123 1.92 8.02 5.61
N ARG A 124 1.94 8.62 4.42
CA ARG A 124 3.04 9.49 3.99
C ARG A 124 2.92 10.83 4.71
N SER A 125 3.82 11.13 5.63
CA SER A 125 3.81 12.36 6.42
C SER A 125 4.30 13.55 5.59
N GLN A 126 3.39 14.45 5.22
CA GLN A 126 3.70 15.88 5.09
C GLN A 126 2.90 16.74 6.08
N ASP A 127 1.75 16.25 6.56
CA ASP A 127 0.95 16.93 7.59
C ASP A 127 0.93 16.11 8.88
N LEU A 128 1.84 16.44 9.80
CA LEU A 128 1.86 15.88 11.16
C LEU A 128 0.63 16.41 11.91
N LEU A 129 -0.39 15.57 12.09
CA LEU A 129 -1.39 15.79 13.14
C LEU A 129 -0.65 15.91 14.49
N PRO A 130 -1.13 16.75 15.43
CA PRO A 130 -0.50 16.89 16.73
C PRO A 130 -0.63 15.55 17.48
N PHE A 131 0.44 14.76 17.48
CA PHE A 131 0.50 13.55 18.29
C PHE A 131 0.46 13.94 19.77
N PRO A 132 -0.21 13.15 20.62
CA PRO A 132 -0.21 13.38 22.06
C PRO A 132 1.23 13.36 22.62
N PRO A 133 1.47 14.05 23.76
CA PRO A 133 2.81 14.27 24.34
C PRO A 133 3.52 12.99 24.84
N SER A 134 2.88 11.82 24.74
CA SER A 134 3.45 10.52 25.14
C SER A 134 4.21 9.81 24.01
N SER A 135 4.53 10.49 22.91
CA SER A 135 5.31 9.90 21.81
C SER A 135 6.80 10.02 22.12
N GLN A 136 7.46 8.86 22.30
CA GLN A 136 8.92 8.80 22.30
C GLN A 136 9.37 8.84 20.84
N ALA A 137 10.21 9.81 20.50
CA ALA A 137 10.79 9.96 19.17
C ALA A 137 12.29 9.59 19.24
N ILE A 138 12.77 8.90 18.22
CA ILE A 138 14.20 8.71 17.98
C ILE A 138 14.55 9.38 16.66
N GLU A 139 15.59 10.22 16.68
CA GLU A 139 16.07 10.86 15.46
C GLU A 139 16.89 9.85 14.64
N LEU A 140 16.25 9.36 13.58
CA LEU A 140 16.83 8.73 12.41
C LEU A 140 17.86 9.67 11.75
N THR A 141 19.15 9.64 12.10
CA THR A 141 20.14 10.46 11.39
C THR A 141 20.37 9.91 9.98
N ASP A 142 19.51 10.25 9.02
CA ASP A 142 19.88 10.50 7.62
C ASP A 142 18.72 11.06 6.78
N SER A 143 19.07 11.78 5.72
CA SER A 143 18.16 12.44 4.77
C SER A 143 17.42 11.49 3.83
N SER A 144 17.53 10.17 4.01
CA SER A 144 16.90 9.15 3.19
C SER A 144 15.67 8.56 3.88
N TYR A 145 14.70 8.12 3.10
CA TYR A 145 13.51 7.44 3.60
C TYR A 145 13.93 6.23 4.43
N ALA A 146 13.81 6.33 5.76
CA ALA A 146 14.15 5.24 6.65
C ALA A 146 13.21 4.07 6.38
N VAL A 147 13.77 2.97 5.87
CA VAL A 147 13.03 1.72 5.74
C VAL A 147 13.02 1.03 7.11
N LEU A 148 11.82 0.73 7.59
CA LEU A 148 11.62 0.08 8.87
C LEU A 148 10.51 -0.95 8.77
N THR A 149 10.62 -1.98 9.60
CA THR A 149 9.54 -2.94 9.80
C THR A 149 9.59 -3.47 11.22
N GLY A 150 8.44 -3.88 11.74
CA GLY A 150 8.32 -4.37 13.11
C GLY A 150 7.79 -5.78 13.15
N ASN A 151 8.18 -6.50 14.19
CA ASN A 151 7.42 -7.63 14.70
C ASN A 151 6.77 -7.23 16.03
N LYS A 152 6.30 -8.21 16.82
CA LYS A 152 5.65 -7.92 18.11
C LYS A 152 6.61 -7.42 19.20
N GLN A 153 7.91 -7.66 19.05
CA GLN A 153 8.92 -7.43 20.08
C GLN A 153 9.93 -6.36 19.70
N HIS A 154 10.35 -6.35 18.44
CA HIS A 154 11.44 -5.51 17.96
C HIS A 154 11.08 -4.80 16.67
N LEU A 155 11.74 -3.67 16.46
CA LEU A 155 11.71 -2.89 15.24
C LEU A 155 13.07 -3.00 14.56
N LEU A 156 13.10 -3.40 13.29
CA LEU A 156 14.30 -3.33 12.46
C LEU A 156 14.26 -2.04 11.66
N VAL A 157 15.34 -1.26 11.74
CA VAL A 157 15.47 0.02 11.05
C VAL A 157 16.79 0.06 10.30
N HIS A 158 16.76 0.53 9.06
CA HIS A 158 17.98 0.89 8.35
C HIS A 158 18.44 2.30 8.76
N ARG A 159 19.65 2.37 9.31
CA ARG A 159 20.37 3.59 9.64
C ARG A 159 21.74 3.48 9.00
N GLU A 160 21.91 4.07 7.83
CA GLU A 160 23.13 3.91 7.02
C GLU A 160 24.40 4.15 7.88
N PRO A 161 25.40 3.25 7.83
CA PRO A 161 25.54 2.02 7.03
C PRO A 161 25.18 0.75 7.83
N THR A 162 24.16 0.80 8.68
CA THR A 162 23.84 -0.26 9.65
C THR A 162 22.35 -0.62 9.66
N LEU A 163 22.07 -1.90 9.95
CA LEU A 163 20.75 -2.36 10.33
C LEU A 163 20.69 -2.47 11.85
N CYS A 164 19.80 -1.68 12.46
CA CYS A 164 19.63 -1.60 13.90
C CYS A 164 18.34 -2.31 14.32
N LEU A 165 18.45 -3.17 15.34
CA LEU A 165 17.30 -3.80 15.99
C LEU A 165 16.99 -3.06 17.29
N LEU A 166 15.79 -2.50 17.39
CA LEU A 166 15.33 -1.72 18.53
C LEU A 166 14.30 -2.50 19.35
N ASP A 167 14.29 -2.31 20.66
CA ASP A 167 13.20 -2.78 21.54
C ASP A 167 11.97 -1.86 21.49
N ARG A 168 10.95 -2.22 22.26
CA ARG A 168 9.72 -1.43 22.45
C ARG A 168 9.95 -0.08 23.13
N GLN A 169 11.11 0.14 23.74
CA GLN A 169 11.54 1.41 24.33
C GLN A 169 12.39 2.22 23.34
N LEU A 170 12.46 1.81 22.07
CA LEU A 170 13.27 2.40 21.01
C LEU A 170 14.77 2.42 21.34
N THR A 171 15.23 1.49 22.17
CA THR A 171 16.64 1.31 22.48
C THR A 171 17.24 0.33 21.51
N ILE A 172 18.38 0.68 20.92
CA ILE A 172 19.13 -0.22 20.04
C ILE A 172 19.71 -1.37 20.87
N ILE A 173 19.29 -2.60 20.57
CA ILE A 173 19.75 -3.82 21.26
C ILE A 173 20.92 -4.45 20.48
N LYS A 174 20.85 -4.42 19.15
CA LYS A 174 21.85 -5.01 18.26
C LYS A 174 21.95 -4.22 16.97
N GLU A 175 23.12 -4.31 16.35
CA GLU A 175 23.40 -3.71 15.05
C GLU A 175 24.23 -4.68 14.21
N THR A 176 24.09 -4.57 12.90
CA THR A 176 24.97 -5.23 11.93
C THR A 176 25.27 -4.27 10.78
N SER A 177 26.46 -4.39 10.20
CA SER A 177 26.85 -3.54 9.08
C SER A 177 26.08 -3.94 7.82
N TRP A 178 25.58 -2.94 7.10
CA TRP A 178 25.00 -3.05 5.78
C TRP A 178 25.90 -2.31 4.80
N LEU A 179 26.69 -3.07 4.04
CA LEU A 179 27.68 -2.54 3.09
C LEU A 179 27.22 -2.68 1.63
N LEU A 180 25.98 -3.11 1.43
CA LEU A 180 25.39 -3.28 0.10
C LEU A 180 24.66 -1.99 -0.31
N ASP A 181 24.08 -2.01 -1.51
CA ASP A 181 23.22 -0.94 -2.03
C ASP A 181 22.05 -0.62 -1.09
N ASN A 182 21.41 0.53 -1.32
CA ASN A 182 20.26 1.00 -0.57
C ASN A 182 19.18 -0.08 -0.40
N ILE A 183 18.67 -0.17 0.82
CA ILE A 183 17.52 -1.01 1.13
C ILE A 183 16.27 -0.35 0.55
N SER A 184 15.59 -1.09 -0.33
CA SER A 184 14.33 -0.68 -0.95
C SER A 184 13.15 -0.87 0.00
N ASP A 185 13.11 -2.01 0.70
CA ASP A 185 12.01 -2.37 1.60
C ASP A 185 12.43 -3.44 2.64
N ILE A 186 11.66 -3.53 3.73
CA ILE A 186 11.83 -4.58 4.75
C ILE A 186 10.44 -5.08 5.17
N CYS A 187 10.27 -6.40 5.22
CA CYS A 187 9.05 -7.01 5.78
C CYS A 187 9.37 -8.11 6.80
N TRP A 188 8.37 -8.50 7.59
CA TRP A 188 8.50 -9.51 8.64
C TRP A 188 7.68 -10.76 8.28
N SER A 189 8.34 -11.92 8.27
CA SER A 189 7.66 -13.21 8.13
C SER A 189 7.41 -13.83 9.51
N SER A 190 6.13 -13.96 9.87
CA SER A 190 5.67 -14.70 11.06
C SER A 190 6.11 -16.16 11.04
N VAL A 191 6.07 -16.80 9.86
CA VAL A 191 6.34 -18.24 9.70
C VAL A 191 7.82 -18.56 9.70
N LEU A 192 8.66 -17.74 9.06
CA LEU A 192 10.11 -17.88 9.20
C LEU A 192 10.59 -17.40 10.58
N ASN A 193 9.81 -16.53 11.23
CA ASN A 193 10.22 -15.74 12.39
C ASN A 193 11.53 -14.99 12.08
N ARG A 194 11.55 -14.31 10.93
CA ARG A 194 12.71 -13.60 10.38
C ARG A 194 12.28 -12.33 9.66
N PHE A 195 13.17 -11.35 9.64
CA PHE A 195 13.03 -10.19 8.78
C PHE A 195 13.50 -10.55 7.37
N ILE A 196 12.84 -9.98 6.37
CA ILE A 196 13.20 -10.08 4.97
C ILE A 196 13.60 -8.68 4.52
N VAL A 197 14.86 -8.53 4.11
CA VAL A 197 15.46 -7.26 3.68
C VAL A 197 15.60 -7.29 2.17
N ILE A 198 15.11 -6.25 1.50
CA ILE A 198 15.05 -6.17 0.05
C ILE A 198 15.87 -4.97 -0.40
N ASN A 199 16.82 -5.19 -1.29
CA ASN A 199 17.43 -4.12 -2.08
C ASN A 199 17.08 -4.31 -3.56
N SER A 200 17.60 -3.45 -4.42
CA SER A 200 17.31 -3.51 -5.86
C SER A 200 17.67 -4.87 -6.47
N GLN A 201 18.72 -5.56 -6.02
CA GLN A 201 19.22 -6.76 -6.71
C GLN A 201 18.84 -8.08 -6.02
N TYR A 202 18.71 -8.05 -4.71
CA TYR A 202 18.71 -9.23 -3.87
C TYR A 202 17.70 -9.13 -2.73
N VAL A 203 17.29 -10.30 -2.28
CA VAL A 203 16.45 -10.47 -1.09
C VAL A 203 17.26 -11.24 -0.06
N PHE A 204 17.24 -10.78 1.18
CA PHE A 204 17.97 -11.38 2.29
C PHE A 204 17.00 -11.75 3.41
N ILE A 205 17.31 -12.83 4.13
CA ILE A 205 16.68 -13.19 5.39
C ILE A 205 17.64 -12.81 6.51
N LEU A 206 17.16 -12.02 7.47
CA LEU A 206 17.90 -11.63 8.67
C LEU A 206 17.40 -12.42 9.88
N ASP A 207 18.31 -13.11 10.54
CA ASP A 207 18.09 -13.72 11.86
C ASP A 207 18.24 -12.69 12.98
N GLU A 208 17.12 -12.31 13.58
CA GLU A 208 17.03 -11.34 14.68
C GLU A 208 17.92 -11.70 15.90
N ARG A 209 18.14 -13.00 16.14
CA ARG A 209 18.94 -13.45 17.29
C ARG A 209 20.43 -13.29 17.02
N THR A 210 20.87 -13.58 15.81
CA THR A 210 22.31 -13.58 15.45
C THR A 210 22.74 -12.33 14.68
N MET A 211 21.79 -11.56 14.14
CA MET A 211 21.97 -10.49 13.17
C MET A 211 22.71 -10.92 11.89
N VAL A 212 22.65 -12.21 11.56
CA VAL A 212 23.23 -12.77 10.34
C VAL A 212 22.24 -12.63 9.19
N LEU A 213 22.76 -12.16 8.06
CA LEU A 213 22.04 -12.04 6.78
C LEU A 213 22.37 -13.25 5.90
N GLU A 214 21.34 -13.90 5.39
CA GLU A 214 21.44 -14.96 4.40
C GLU A 214 20.73 -14.51 3.12
N GLN A 215 21.43 -14.58 1.99
CA GLN A 215 20.82 -14.23 0.71
C GLN A 215 19.86 -15.33 0.25
N CYS A 216 18.66 -14.93 -0.14
CA CYS A 216 17.69 -15.79 -0.81
C CYS A 216 18.06 -15.98 -2.27
N LEU A 217 17.87 -17.19 -2.79
CA LEU A 217 17.97 -17.45 -4.23
C LEU A 217 16.71 -16.91 -4.92
N THR A 218 16.75 -15.65 -5.34
CA THR A 218 15.75 -15.02 -6.21
C THR A 218 16.29 -14.89 -7.64
N SER A 219 15.45 -14.48 -8.59
CA SER A 219 15.90 -14.24 -9.97
C SER A 219 16.90 -13.07 -10.02
N ASP A 220 18.13 -13.32 -10.46
CA ASP A 220 19.23 -12.33 -10.52
C ASP A 220 19.01 -11.20 -11.55
N THR A 221 17.94 -11.27 -12.34
CA THR A 221 17.68 -10.37 -13.47
C THR A 221 16.60 -9.33 -13.19
N VAL A 222 16.11 -9.24 -11.95
CA VAL A 222 14.95 -8.42 -11.62
C VAL A 222 15.32 -7.38 -10.57
N ASN A 223 14.92 -6.13 -10.81
CA ASN A 223 15.07 -5.07 -9.83
C ASN A 223 13.89 -5.08 -8.86
N TRP A 224 14.14 -5.33 -7.57
CA TRP A 224 13.10 -5.39 -6.54
C TRP A 224 12.90 -4.03 -5.85
N ILE A 225 11.64 -3.70 -5.55
CA ILE A 225 11.31 -2.43 -4.88
C ILE A 225 10.50 -2.59 -3.59
N ARG A 226 9.49 -3.48 -3.59
CA ARG A 226 8.63 -3.71 -2.42
C ARG A 226 8.45 -5.19 -2.15
N GLY A 227 8.16 -5.51 -0.89
CA GLY A 227 7.80 -6.86 -0.53
C GLY A 227 6.88 -6.95 0.67
N THR A 228 6.07 -8.00 0.67
CA THR A 228 5.21 -8.36 1.78
C THR A 228 5.07 -9.87 1.83
N CYS A 229 4.61 -10.41 2.95
CA CYS A 229 4.42 -11.84 3.07
C CYS A 229 3.12 -12.18 3.78
N SER A 230 2.54 -13.30 3.36
CA SER A 230 1.54 -14.02 4.11
C SER A 230 2.21 -15.08 4.99
N ASP A 231 1.42 -15.92 5.64
CA ASP A 231 1.94 -17.07 6.37
C ASP A 231 2.60 -18.11 5.45
N THR A 232 2.28 -18.13 4.15
CA THR A 232 2.80 -19.18 3.24
C THR A 232 3.56 -18.64 2.04
N LYS A 233 3.38 -17.36 1.72
CA LYS A 233 3.89 -16.74 0.49
C LYS A 233 4.68 -15.49 0.77
N LEU A 234 5.70 -15.26 -0.06
CA LEU A 234 6.39 -13.99 -0.18
C LEU A 234 5.97 -13.37 -1.52
N TYR A 235 5.54 -12.11 -1.47
CA TYR A 235 5.21 -11.32 -2.66
C TYR A 235 6.24 -10.23 -2.81
N LEU A 236 6.81 -10.11 -4.01
CA LEU A 236 7.79 -9.08 -4.35
C LEU A 236 7.32 -8.31 -5.59
N SER A 237 7.49 -7.00 -5.61
CA SER A 237 7.23 -6.19 -6.80
C SER A 237 8.52 -5.71 -7.45
N THR A 238 8.46 -5.54 -8.77
CA THR A 238 9.58 -4.99 -9.54
C THR A 238 9.57 -3.47 -9.54
N GLU A 239 10.75 -2.87 -9.55
CA GLU A 239 10.93 -1.44 -9.72
C GLU A 239 10.50 -0.97 -11.13
N GLY A 240 9.93 0.24 -11.20
CA GLY A 240 9.67 0.95 -12.45
C GLY A 240 8.26 0.80 -13.00
N ILE A 241 8.03 1.46 -14.14
CA ILE A 241 6.74 1.51 -14.82
C ILE A 241 6.37 0.10 -15.35
N GLY A 242 5.10 -0.28 -15.22
CA GLY A 242 4.63 -1.61 -15.58
C GLY A 242 5.07 -2.70 -14.60
N SER A 243 5.29 -2.33 -13.34
CA SER A 243 5.69 -3.23 -12.25
C SER A 243 4.95 -4.57 -12.28
N SER A 244 5.72 -5.64 -12.17
CA SER A 244 5.20 -7.00 -12.01
C SER A 244 5.26 -7.42 -10.55
N ILE A 245 4.44 -8.41 -10.18
CA ILE A 245 4.45 -9.03 -8.85
C ILE A 245 4.88 -10.49 -9.01
N PHE A 246 5.77 -10.93 -8.14
CA PHE A 246 6.25 -12.31 -8.08
C PHE A 246 5.79 -12.93 -6.76
N GLU A 247 5.17 -14.11 -6.86
CA GLU A 247 4.76 -14.94 -5.73
C GLU A 247 5.77 -16.06 -5.51
N TYR A 248 6.31 -16.16 -4.31
CA TYR A 248 7.19 -17.23 -3.89
C TYR A 248 6.56 -18.03 -2.74
N THR A 249 6.89 -19.31 -2.63
CA THR A 249 6.73 -20.03 -1.34
C THR A 249 7.66 -19.46 -0.29
N LEU A 250 7.28 -19.51 0.98
CA LEU A 250 8.22 -19.25 2.09
C LEU A 250 8.90 -20.54 2.57
N MET A 251 8.14 -21.64 2.63
CA MET A 251 8.57 -22.92 3.18
C MET A 251 8.21 -24.07 2.23
N PRO A 252 9.00 -25.17 2.20
CA PRO A 252 10.26 -25.37 2.92
C PRO A 252 11.45 -24.59 2.33
N SER A 253 11.28 -24.02 1.15
CA SER A 253 12.27 -23.22 0.45
C SER A 253 11.58 -22.09 -0.32
N ILE A 254 12.31 -21.02 -0.58
CA ILE A 254 11.83 -19.92 -1.41
C ILE A 254 11.90 -20.31 -2.88
N VAL A 255 10.74 -20.53 -3.49
CA VAL A 255 10.61 -20.96 -4.88
C VAL A 255 9.53 -20.14 -5.56
N LEU A 256 9.83 -19.65 -6.76
CA LEU A 256 8.88 -18.90 -7.56
C LEU A 256 7.69 -19.79 -7.94
N LEU A 257 6.49 -19.32 -7.62
CA LEU A 257 5.24 -19.97 -7.97
C LEU A 257 4.57 -19.30 -9.16
N LYS A 258 4.54 -17.97 -9.15
CA LYS A 258 3.74 -17.21 -10.10
C LYS A 258 4.31 -15.82 -10.32
N GLU A 259 4.13 -15.32 -11.52
CA GLU A 259 4.39 -13.94 -11.90
C GLU A 259 3.10 -13.32 -12.44
N TRP A 260 2.72 -12.16 -11.92
CA TRP A 260 1.66 -11.32 -12.47
C TRP A 260 2.29 -10.10 -13.14
N LYS A 261 1.97 -9.91 -14.42
CA LYS A 261 2.49 -8.82 -15.25
C LYS A 261 1.42 -7.78 -15.52
N SER A 262 1.84 -6.59 -15.94
CA SER A 262 0.96 -5.61 -16.58
C SER A 262 0.15 -6.26 -17.72
N PRO A 263 -1.15 -5.96 -17.88
CA PRO A 263 -1.95 -4.97 -17.14
C PRO A 263 -2.66 -5.51 -15.90
N VAL A 264 -2.38 -6.75 -15.47
CA VAL A 264 -3.07 -7.37 -14.33
C VAL A 264 -2.70 -6.68 -13.01
N THR A 265 -1.45 -6.22 -12.90
CA THR A 265 -0.90 -5.53 -11.73
C THR A 265 -1.11 -4.03 -11.83
N CYS A 266 -0.49 -3.38 -12.81
CA CYS A 266 -0.61 -1.96 -13.11
C CYS A 266 -0.63 -1.73 -14.62
N ALA A 267 -1.14 -0.60 -15.07
CA ALA A 267 -1.03 -0.18 -16.46
C ALA A 267 0.44 0.02 -16.86
N HIS A 268 0.71 -0.02 -18.17
CA HIS A 268 2.03 0.21 -18.76
C HIS A 268 2.65 1.59 -18.49
N ASN A 269 1.94 2.50 -17.80
CA ASN A 269 2.37 3.84 -17.40
C ASN A 269 2.22 4.08 -15.88
N GLU A 270 1.91 3.03 -15.13
CA GLU A 270 1.73 3.03 -13.67
C GLU A 270 2.83 2.19 -13.01
N TRP A 271 3.14 2.42 -11.73
CA TRP A 271 4.12 1.61 -10.97
C TRP A 271 3.54 1.24 -9.60
N ILE A 272 4.06 0.19 -8.98
CA ILE A 272 3.64 -0.19 -7.63
C ILE A 272 4.46 0.61 -6.61
N GLU A 273 3.79 1.47 -5.85
CA GLU A 273 4.38 2.27 -4.79
C GLU A 273 4.55 1.50 -3.47
N ASP A 274 3.59 0.66 -3.11
CA ASP A 274 3.61 -0.17 -1.90
C ASP A 274 2.82 -1.46 -2.08
N LEU A 275 3.19 -2.47 -1.30
CA LEU A 275 2.63 -3.80 -1.31
C LEU A 275 2.37 -4.23 0.14
N LYS A 276 1.14 -4.66 0.44
CA LYS A 276 0.76 -5.15 1.78
C LYS A 276 -0.13 -6.36 1.67
N PHE A 277 0.15 -7.39 2.45
CA PHE A 277 -0.72 -8.55 2.57
C PHE A 277 -1.45 -8.54 3.91
N HIS A 278 -2.76 -8.77 3.89
CA HIS A 278 -3.57 -8.90 5.08
C HIS A 278 -4.83 -9.74 4.81
N ASN A 279 -5.17 -10.67 5.71
CA ASN A 279 -6.38 -11.51 5.64
C ASN A 279 -6.69 -12.11 4.26
N ASP A 280 -5.70 -12.74 3.61
CA ASP A 280 -5.82 -13.33 2.27
C ASP A 280 -6.01 -12.33 1.12
N PHE A 281 -5.79 -11.03 1.39
CA PHE A 281 -5.78 -9.99 0.38
C PHE A 281 -4.38 -9.41 0.21
N LEU A 282 -3.95 -9.32 -1.05
CA LEU A 282 -2.77 -8.56 -1.45
C LEU A 282 -3.23 -7.17 -1.91
N GLY A 283 -2.97 -6.17 -1.09
CA GLY A 283 -3.21 -4.77 -1.38
C GLY A 283 -2.02 -4.15 -2.15
N LEU A 284 -2.36 -3.30 -3.10
CA LEU A 284 -1.44 -2.59 -3.97
C LEU A 284 -1.73 -1.09 -3.89
N VAL A 285 -0.69 -0.29 -3.76
CA VAL A 285 -0.75 1.15 -4.00
C VAL A 285 -0.05 1.40 -5.33
N ILE A 286 -0.77 2.04 -6.27
CA ILE A 286 -0.34 2.31 -7.64
C ILE A 286 -0.32 3.83 -7.85
#